data_AF-A0A960I852-F1
#
_entry.id   AF-A0A960I852-F1
#
_cell.length_a   1.000
_cell.length_b   1.000
_cell.length_c   1.000
_cell.angle_alpha   90.00
_cell.angle_beta   90.00
_cell.angle_gamma   90.00
#
_symmetry.space_group_name_H-M   'P 1'
#
loop_
_entity.id
_entity.type
_entity.pdbx_description
1 polymer ?
#
loop_
_entity_poly.entity_id
_entity_poly.type
_entity_poly.pdbx_seq_one_letter_code
_entity_poly.pdbx_strand_id
1 'polypeptide(L)'
;MDEPARGSGFGRRQFLGGLVGFAGVVVLAGCTDDSSSDDRSIGAGGGDSHDLPTDPDAVLAAPGTPGLVDEDAYQARIDEYLASATAEIDPSNVTSIVAALIAAQRNPEFSWDPASVTVDSLQERWDQIDGWEDTRDFTFNYLHWVLALADGSRESTTLDPAVIEAIETRMVDARYRYDDPLPDDRVDHQWFWSENHILILSAVEHLAGQRMPDRTFTVTGMTGTEHRERSKERILEWVAERVRFGFFEWHSTSYMRKNIEPLATLIEHADDPEVVQAAAIGLDLCLLDVAAHTQGGLYTATQGRAYGFAGASGPEGNADVIRLAFDSPLPFSGGPGAAVNHIAGATRYRPPQVLADLAADAEPGVTRERHGIFVDGAAPVTEDVEAPFGFDFDDPDNLEFWWSQGAVGLWQLARVNLAEAEKYRLFESELLSPVKLIVDLNDGDPEQLRPWLQENHAVVNFGHLREANTYTWRSPTGAMSSVLDHRFGQMRDQVRTWQARLGDAHVFTQHPADAPSGDGTSDGGKP
;
A
#
# COMPACT_ATOMS: atom_id res chain seq x y z
N MET A 1 -1.23 29.36 39.98
CA MET A 1 -0.11 29.69 39.06
C MET A 1 0.05 28.40 38.32
N ASP A 2 -0.74 28.32 37.26
CA ASP A 2 -1.26 27.06 36.74
C ASP A 2 -0.34 26.56 35.63
N GLU A 3 -0.06 25.26 35.67
CA GLU A 3 0.61 24.51 34.61
C GLU A 3 -0.18 24.66 33.30
N PRO A 4 0.49 24.82 32.14
CA PRO A 4 -0.19 24.64 30.88
C PRO A 4 -0.38 23.13 30.62
N ALA A 5 -1.64 22.78 30.38
CA ALA A 5 -2.08 21.44 30.02
C ALA A 5 -1.31 20.89 28.80
N ARG A 6 -0.91 19.61 28.91
CA ARG A 6 -0.52 18.77 27.78
C ARG A 6 -1.68 18.77 26.77
N GLY A 7 -1.48 19.41 25.64
CA GLY A 7 -2.44 19.41 24.54
C GLY A 7 -2.50 18.03 23.92
N SER A 8 -3.60 17.32 24.18
CA SER A 8 -4.07 16.18 23.41
C SER A 8 -4.10 16.53 21.92
N GLY A 9 -3.67 15.59 21.08
CA GLY A 9 -3.66 15.72 19.62
C GLY A 9 -4.92 16.37 19.09
N PHE A 10 -4.74 17.52 18.42
CA PHE A 10 -5.76 18.05 17.52
C PHE A 10 -6.08 16.95 16.49
N GLY A 11 -7.36 16.57 16.40
CA GLY A 11 -7.79 15.25 15.96
C GLY A 11 -7.39 14.88 14.54
N ARG A 12 -6.42 13.96 14.40
CA ARG A 12 -6.08 13.27 13.14
C ARG A 12 -7.33 12.60 12.50
N ARG A 13 -8.27 12.10 13.32
CA ARG A 13 -9.57 11.54 12.89
C ARG A 13 -10.57 12.59 12.36
N GLN A 14 -10.52 13.83 12.85
CA GLN A 14 -11.46 14.88 12.40
C GLN A 14 -11.15 15.40 10.98
N PHE A 15 -9.92 15.19 10.49
CA PHE A 15 -9.50 15.62 9.16
C PHE A 15 -10.20 14.80 8.05
N LEU A 16 -10.40 13.50 8.25
CA LEU A 16 -11.16 12.65 7.31
C LEU A 16 -12.64 13.06 7.28
N GLY A 17 -13.24 13.35 8.44
CA GLY A 17 -14.60 13.91 8.52
C GLY A 17 -14.77 15.29 7.88
N GLY A 18 -13.68 16.05 7.65
CA GLY A 18 -13.69 17.32 6.93
C GLY A 18 -13.57 17.21 5.40
N LEU A 19 -13.03 16.09 4.88
CA LEU A 19 -12.94 15.80 3.44
C LEU A 19 -14.29 15.44 2.81
N VAL A 20 -15.33 15.27 3.64
CA VAL A 20 -16.74 15.02 3.28
C VAL A 20 -17.29 16.01 2.23
N GLY A 21 -16.67 17.18 2.06
CA GLY A 21 -17.07 18.18 1.07
C GLY A 21 -16.41 18.12 -0.32
N PHE A 22 -15.39 17.29 -0.56
CA PHE A 22 -14.64 17.33 -1.83
C PHE A 22 -14.72 16.05 -2.69
N ALA A 23 -15.09 14.90 -2.10
CA ALA A 23 -15.19 13.62 -2.82
C ALA A 23 -16.57 13.33 -3.43
N GLY A 24 -17.53 14.27 -3.35
CA GLY A 24 -18.85 14.15 -3.97
C GLY A 24 -18.97 15.02 -5.22
N VAL A 25 -19.02 14.40 -6.40
CA VAL A 25 -19.52 14.95 -7.68
C VAL A 25 -19.33 16.47 -7.86
N VAL A 26 -18.20 16.87 -8.46
CA VAL A 26 -18.03 18.25 -8.96
C VAL A 26 -18.99 18.47 -10.13
N VAL A 27 -20.17 19.01 -9.86
CA VAL A 27 -21.04 19.61 -10.88
C VAL A 27 -20.41 20.93 -11.30
N LEU A 28 -19.71 20.91 -12.43
CA LEU A 28 -19.14 22.10 -13.08
C LEU A 28 -20.24 23.11 -13.43
N ALA A 29 -20.24 24.27 -12.75
CA ALA A 29 -20.99 25.45 -13.17
C ALA A 29 -20.03 26.62 -13.46
N GLY A 30 -19.78 26.82 -14.75
CA GLY A 30 -19.63 28.09 -15.46
C GLY A 30 -18.81 29.24 -14.86
N CYS A 31 -17.77 29.63 -15.60
CA CYS A 31 -16.97 30.85 -15.51
C CYS A 31 -17.76 32.14 -15.21
N THR A 32 -17.21 32.99 -14.34
CA THR A 32 -16.97 34.42 -14.61
C THR A 32 -15.85 34.96 -13.72
N ASP A 33 -14.92 35.68 -14.33
CA ASP A 33 -13.88 36.50 -13.69
C ASP A 33 -14.48 37.54 -12.75
N ASP A 34 -13.83 37.78 -11.60
CA ASP A 34 -13.37 39.13 -11.25
C ASP A 34 -12.40 39.13 -10.06
N SER A 35 -11.43 40.03 -10.18
CA SER A 35 -10.30 40.28 -9.29
C SER A 35 -10.68 40.92 -7.94
N SER A 36 -10.04 40.52 -6.84
CA SER A 36 -9.30 41.45 -5.94
C SER A 36 -8.65 40.72 -4.76
N SER A 37 -7.47 41.24 -4.39
CA SER A 37 -6.63 40.87 -3.26
C SER A 37 -7.17 41.43 -1.93
N ASP A 38 -7.27 40.61 -0.90
CA ASP A 38 -6.53 40.72 0.37
C ASP A 38 -7.24 40.01 1.54
N ASP A 39 -6.38 39.57 2.46
CA ASP A 39 -6.59 39.10 3.83
C ASP A 39 -6.92 37.62 4.12
N ARG A 40 -5.89 36.98 4.67
CA ARG A 40 -5.86 35.67 5.30
C ARG A 40 -6.63 35.70 6.61
N SER A 41 -7.83 35.15 6.57
CA SER A 41 -8.36 34.36 7.69
C SER A 41 -9.17 33.22 7.08
N ILE A 42 -8.64 32.00 7.13
CA ILE A 42 -9.45 30.81 6.84
C ILE A 42 -10.34 30.63 8.08
N GLY A 43 -11.46 31.35 8.07
CA GLY A 43 -12.58 31.05 8.94
C GLY A 43 -13.09 29.67 8.57
N ALA A 44 -13.15 28.78 9.56
CA ALA A 44 -13.88 27.54 9.47
C ALA A 44 -15.35 27.88 9.18
N GLY A 45 -15.71 27.87 7.89
CA GLY A 45 -17.09 27.81 7.47
C GLY A 45 -17.62 26.44 7.88
N GLY A 46 -18.59 26.43 8.78
CA GLY A 46 -19.29 25.22 9.17
C GLY A 46 -19.93 24.58 7.94
N GLY A 47 -19.32 23.50 7.46
CA GLY A 47 -20.02 22.52 6.63
C GLY A 47 -20.83 21.63 7.56
N ASP A 48 -22.10 21.43 7.22
CA ASP A 48 -22.97 20.48 7.89
C ASP A 48 -22.26 19.11 7.97
N SER A 49 -22.15 18.55 9.17
CA SER A 49 -21.69 17.19 9.38
C SER A 49 -22.71 16.24 8.76
N HIS A 50 -22.52 15.87 7.51
CA HIS A 50 -23.19 14.70 6.97
C HIS A 50 -22.59 13.49 7.66
N ASP A 51 -23.30 12.97 8.67
CA ASP A 51 -22.99 11.67 9.27
C ASP A 51 -22.87 10.63 8.15
N LEU A 52 -21.81 9.83 8.17
CA LEU A 52 -21.64 8.76 7.20
C LEU A 52 -22.83 7.80 7.27
N PRO A 53 -23.26 7.24 6.12
CA PRO A 53 -24.23 6.16 6.12
C PRO A 53 -23.79 5.04 7.08
N THR A 54 -24.72 4.47 7.83
CA THR A 54 -24.43 3.31 8.68
C THR A 54 -24.26 2.02 7.87
N ASP A 55 -24.77 2.01 6.63
CA ASP A 55 -24.67 0.90 5.70
C ASP A 55 -23.42 1.07 4.82
N PRO A 56 -22.44 0.15 4.87
CA PRO A 56 -21.23 0.24 4.04
C PRO A 56 -21.54 0.24 2.53
N ASP A 57 -22.65 -0.38 2.09
CA ASP A 57 -23.03 -0.41 0.68
C ASP A 57 -23.56 0.95 0.18
N ALA A 58 -23.92 1.85 1.09
CA ALA A 58 -24.41 3.19 0.78
C ALA A 58 -23.32 4.27 0.84
N VAL A 59 -22.09 3.91 1.21
CA VAL A 59 -20.96 4.85 1.37
C VAL A 59 -20.48 5.39 0.03
N LEU A 60 -20.42 4.52 -0.98
CA LEU A 60 -19.89 4.85 -2.30
C LEU A 60 -21.01 5.06 -3.31
N ALA A 61 -20.73 5.89 -4.32
CA ALA A 61 -21.64 6.04 -5.45
C ALA A 61 -21.78 4.69 -6.17
N ALA A 62 -23.01 4.22 -6.33
CA ALA A 62 -23.27 2.94 -6.97
C ALA A 62 -22.77 2.93 -8.43
N PRO A 63 -22.24 1.81 -8.94
CA PRO A 63 -21.89 1.66 -10.35
C PRO A 63 -23.03 2.10 -11.28
N GLY A 64 -22.68 2.79 -12.38
CA GLY A 64 -23.64 3.45 -13.27
C GLY A 64 -24.06 4.89 -12.86
N THR A 65 -23.59 5.40 -11.72
CA THR A 65 -23.78 6.81 -11.33
C THR A 65 -22.95 7.75 -12.24
N PRO A 66 -23.50 8.89 -12.71
CA PRO A 66 -22.73 9.87 -13.48
C PRO A 66 -21.46 10.34 -12.75
N GLY A 67 -20.34 10.38 -13.48
CA GLY A 67 -19.02 10.72 -12.95
C GLY A 67 -18.13 9.50 -12.64
N LEU A 68 -18.69 8.29 -12.68
CA LEU A 68 -17.94 7.03 -12.66
C LEU A 68 -17.71 6.52 -14.08
N VAL A 69 -16.69 5.66 -14.23
CA VAL A 69 -16.43 4.97 -15.49
C VAL A 69 -17.66 4.18 -15.95
N ASP A 70 -17.94 4.22 -17.26
CA ASP A 70 -19.08 3.54 -17.87
C ASP A 70 -19.15 2.06 -17.50
N GLU A 71 -20.33 1.63 -17.05
CA GLU A 71 -20.50 0.31 -16.44
C GLU A 71 -20.33 -0.82 -17.46
N ASP A 72 -21.00 -0.73 -18.61
CA ASP A 72 -20.93 -1.78 -19.63
C ASP A 72 -19.51 -1.93 -20.17
N ALA A 73 -18.82 -0.81 -20.43
CA ALA A 73 -17.42 -0.82 -20.87
C ALA A 73 -16.45 -1.35 -19.79
N TYR A 74 -16.71 -1.07 -18.51
CA TYR A 74 -15.91 -1.60 -17.41
C TYR A 74 -16.12 -3.10 -17.24
N GLN A 75 -17.37 -3.57 -17.27
CA GLN A 75 -17.70 -4.99 -17.18
C GLN A 75 -17.11 -5.79 -18.36
N ALA A 76 -17.14 -5.25 -19.58
CA ALA A 76 -16.51 -5.88 -20.73
C ALA A 76 -14.99 -6.04 -20.57
N ARG A 77 -14.31 -5.08 -19.93
CA ARG A 77 -12.87 -5.19 -19.60
C ARG A 77 -12.59 -6.23 -18.53
N ILE A 78 -13.47 -6.37 -17.54
CA ILE A 78 -13.38 -7.46 -16.55
C ILE A 78 -13.50 -8.81 -17.27
N ASP A 79 -14.46 -8.96 -18.18
CA ASP A 79 -14.66 -10.21 -18.92
C ASP A 79 -13.44 -10.56 -19.79
N GLU A 80 -12.83 -9.57 -20.44
CA GLU A 80 -11.57 -9.73 -21.19
C GLU A 80 -10.42 -10.17 -20.27
N TYR A 81 -10.27 -9.51 -19.11
CA TYR A 81 -9.25 -9.87 -18.13
C TYR A 81 -9.44 -11.32 -17.65
N LEU A 82 -10.64 -11.67 -17.20
CA LEU A 82 -10.92 -13.00 -16.64
C LEU A 82 -10.74 -14.10 -17.68
N ALA A 83 -11.12 -13.87 -18.93
CA ALA A 83 -10.88 -14.83 -20.01
C ALA A 83 -9.38 -15.18 -20.16
N SER A 84 -8.50 -14.21 -19.91
CA SER A 84 -7.04 -14.43 -19.91
C SER A 84 -6.53 -15.00 -18.58
N ALA A 85 -6.99 -14.46 -17.46
CA ALA A 85 -6.54 -14.82 -16.11
C ALA A 85 -6.94 -16.24 -15.70
N THR A 86 -8.04 -16.76 -16.25
CA THR A 86 -8.53 -18.12 -16.00
C THR A 86 -8.31 -19.07 -17.17
N ALA A 87 -7.45 -18.71 -18.14
CA ALA A 87 -7.10 -19.60 -19.25
C ALA A 87 -6.40 -20.88 -18.76
N GLU A 88 -5.57 -20.75 -17.72
CA GLU A 88 -5.00 -21.85 -16.95
C GLU A 88 -5.25 -21.57 -15.47
N ILE A 89 -5.80 -22.54 -14.75
CA ILE A 89 -6.11 -22.42 -13.32
C ILE A 89 -5.13 -23.30 -12.56
N ASP A 90 -4.35 -22.69 -11.68
CA ASP A 90 -3.36 -23.33 -10.83
C ASP A 90 -3.89 -23.40 -9.38
N PRO A 91 -4.27 -24.60 -8.89
CA PRO A 91 -4.82 -24.76 -7.54
C PRO A 91 -3.77 -24.64 -6.41
N SER A 92 -2.50 -24.40 -6.75
CA SER A 92 -1.45 -24.04 -5.77
C SER A 92 -1.23 -22.53 -5.65
N ASN A 93 -1.78 -21.75 -6.57
CA ASN A 93 -1.63 -20.30 -6.63
C ASN A 93 -2.91 -19.60 -6.15
N VAL A 94 -2.86 -18.97 -4.97
CA VAL A 94 -4.02 -18.27 -4.37
C VAL A 94 -4.60 -17.20 -5.30
N THR A 95 -3.76 -16.49 -6.05
CA THR A 95 -4.21 -15.46 -7.02
C THR A 95 -4.97 -16.10 -8.20
N SER A 96 -4.57 -17.29 -8.65
CA SER A 96 -5.30 -18.05 -9.67
C SER A 96 -6.65 -18.54 -9.16
N ILE A 97 -6.69 -19.03 -7.90
CA ILE A 97 -7.93 -19.45 -7.23
C ILE A 97 -8.90 -18.27 -7.10
N VAL A 98 -8.42 -17.09 -6.70
CA VAL A 98 -9.24 -15.87 -6.62
C VAL A 98 -9.81 -15.50 -7.99
N ALA A 99 -9.01 -15.53 -9.07
CA ALA A 99 -9.50 -15.24 -10.41
C ALA A 99 -10.62 -16.21 -10.85
N ALA A 100 -10.44 -17.52 -10.59
CA ALA A 100 -11.44 -18.54 -10.89
C ALA A 100 -12.73 -18.36 -10.08
N LEU A 101 -12.61 -18.00 -8.80
CA LEU A 101 -13.75 -17.70 -7.93
C LEU A 101 -14.50 -16.43 -8.39
N ILE A 102 -13.79 -15.37 -8.80
CA ILE A 102 -14.41 -14.16 -9.38
C ILE A 102 -15.18 -14.53 -10.65
N ALA A 103 -14.58 -15.32 -11.55
CA ALA A 103 -15.24 -15.78 -12.76
C ALA A 103 -16.49 -16.63 -12.46
N ALA A 104 -16.42 -17.54 -11.48
CA ALA A 104 -17.54 -18.36 -11.03
C ALA A 104 -18.66 -17.55 -10.33
N GLN A 105 -18.30 -16.47 -9.65
CA GLN A 105 -19.27 -15.55 -9.04
C GLN A 105 -20.03 -14.75 -10.10
N ARG A 106 -19.34 -14.29 -11.14
CA ARG A 106 -19.91 -13.48 -12.22
C ARG A 106 -20.70 -14.30 -13.23
N ASN A 107 -20.20 -15.48 -13.59
CA ASN A 107 -20.79 -16.33 -14.62
C ASN A 107 -21.14 -17.72 -14.06
N PRO A 108 -22.43 -18.02 -13.82
CA PRO A 108 -22.86 -19.35 -13.35
C PRO A 108 -22.53 -20.51 -14.30
N GLU A 109 -22.24 -20.23 -15.58
CA GLU A 109 -21.83 -21.24 -16.57
C GLU A 109 -20.31 -21.45 -16.60
N PHE A 110 -19.53 -20.64 -15.87
CA PHE A 110 -18.10 -20.82 -15.76
C PHE A 110 -17.78 -22.14 -15.05
N SER A 111 -16.94 -22.95 -15.68
CA SER A 111 -16.59 -24.29 -15.21
C SER A 111 -15.10 -24.36 -14.88
N TRP A 112 -14.80 -24.82 -13.68
CA TRP A 112 -13.46 -25.14 -13.19
C TRP A 112 -13.58 -26.24 -12.12
N ASP A 113 -12.46 -26.79 -11.67
CA ASP A 113 -12.43 -27.85 -10.66
C ASP A 113 -12.06 -27.28 -9.27
N PRO A 114 -13.03 -26.81 -8.46
CA PRO A 114 -12.75 -26.30 -7.12
C PRO A 114 -12.25 -27.38 -6.16
N ALA A 115 -12.53 -28.67 -6.43
CA ALA A 115 -12.05 -29.78 -5.60
C ALA A 115 -10.54 -30.03 -5.76
N SER A 116 -9.91 -29.45 -6.78
CA SER A 116 -8.45 -29.45 -6.94
C SER A 116 -7.74 -28.56 -5.91
N VAL A 117 -8.44 -27.59 -5.33
CA VAL A 117 -7.95 -26.74 -4.24
C VAL A 117 -8.08 -27.51 -2.94
N THR A 118 -6.95 -27.99 -2.42
CA THR A 118 -6.89 -28.81 -1.20
C THR A 118 -5.92 -28.18 -0.21
N VAL A 119 -5.91 -28.67 1.02
CA VAL A 119 -4.89 -28.24 2.00
C VAL A 119 -3.49 -28.54 1.46
N ASP A 120 -3.29 -29.71 0.84
CA ASP A 120 -2.00 -30.11 0.28
C ASP A 120 -1.59 -29.27 -0.95
N SER A 121 -2.54 -28.81 -1.77
CA SER A 121 -2.21 -27.99 -2.94
C SER A 121 -1.63 -26.63 -2.54
N LEU A 122 -1.96 -26.14 -1.34
CA LEU A 122 -1.49 -24.87 -0.78
C LEU A 122 -0.31 -25.04 0.19
N GLN A 123 0.33 -26.21 0.25
CA GLN A 123 1.37 -26.52 1.25
C GLN A 123 2.49 -25.47 1.30
N GLU A 124 2.98 -24.98 0.16
CA GLU A 124 4.03 -23.95 0.16
C GLU A 124 3.58 -22.64 0.82
N ARG A 125 2.29 -22.30 0.72
CA ARG A 125 1.74 -21.10 1.36
C ARG A 125 1.62 -21.31 2.87
N TRP A 126 1.28 -22.52 3.30
CA TRP A 126 1.27 -22.91 4.71
C TRP A 126 2.67 -22.89 5.28
N ASP A 127 3.67 -23.41 4.57
CA ASP A 127 5.06 -23.38 5.01
C ASP A 127 5.55 -21.94 5.22
N GLN A 128 5.22 -21.03 4.29
CA GLN A 128 5.53 -19.59 4.44
C GLN A 128 4.86 -18.98 5.67
N ILE A 129 3.54 -19.17 5.83
CA ILE A 129 2.78 -18.60 6.95
C ILE A 129 3.25 -19.18 8.28
N ASP A 130 3.36 -20.50 8.37
CA ASP A 130 3.69 -21.24 9.59
C ASP A 130 5.17 -21.06 9.98
N GLY A 131 6.03 -20.78 8.99
CA GLY A 131 7.44 -20.40 9.14
C GLY A 131 7.67 -18.94 9.54
N TRP A 132 6.60 -18.12 9.60
CA TRP A 132 6.66 -16.69 9.91
C TRP A 132 7.57 -15.92 8.94
N GLU A 133 7.54 -16.32 7.67
CA GLU A 133 8.34 -15.74 6.59
C GLU A 133 7.69 -14.46 6.04
N ASP A 134 8.53 -13.49 5.67
CA ASP A 134 8.11 -12.38 4.82
C ASP A 134 7.86 -12.89 3.39
N THR A 135 6.79 -12.54 2.67
CA THR A 135 5.70 -11.57 2.90
C THR A 135 4.36 -12.29 3.17
N ARG A 136 4.22 -12.99 4.30
CA ARG A 136 3.00 -13.78 4.60
C ARG A 136 1.72 -12.94 4.67
N ASP A 137 1.83 -11.65 4.97
CA ASP A 137 0.72 -10.69 4.97
C ASP A 137 0.08 -10.54 3.58
N PHE A 138 0.88 -10.63 2.51
CA PHE A 138 0.36 -10.62 1.13
C PHE A 138 -0.52 -11.87 0.90
N THR A 139 -0.03 -13.03 1.33
CA THR A 139 -0.78 -14.29 1.24
C THR A 139 -2.09 -14.20 2.03
N PHE A 140 -2.08 -13.65 3.26
CA PHE A 140 -3.30 -13.44 4.02
C PHE A 140 -4.31 -12.52 3.31
N ASN A 141 -3.84 -11.46 2.64
CA ASN A 141 -4.72 -10.56 1.90
C ASN A 141 -5.45 -11.30 0.76
N TYR A 142 -4.77 -12.18 0.04
CA TYR A 142 -5.40 -12.98 -1.02
C TYR A 142 -6.35 -14.04 -0.45
N LEU A 143 -6.01 -14.63 0.71
CA LEU A 143 -6.87 -15.63 1.37
C LEU A 143 -8.18 -15.03 1.89
N HIS A 144 -8.22 -13.75 2.24
CA HIS A 144 -9.48 -13.05 2.55
C HIS A 144 -10.44 -13.04 1.35
N TRP A 145 -9.94 -12.86 0.13
CA TRP A 145 -10.75 -12.98 -1.09
C TRP A 145 -11.25 -14.40 -1.33
N VAL A 146 -10.42 -15.42 -1.05
CA VAL A 146 -10.86 -16.83 -1.11
C VAL A 146 -12.03 -17.06 -0.14
N LEU A 147 -11.90 -16.61 1.11
CA LEU A 147 -12.94 -16.76 2.13
C LEU A 147 -14.24 -16.02 1.79
N ALA A 148 -14.14 -14.88 1.11
CA ALA A 148 -15.30 -14.09 0.71
C ALA A 148 -16.01 -14.68 -0.51
N LEU A 149 -15.26 -15.16 -1.51
CA LEU A 149 -15.82 -15.62 -2.77
C LEU A 149 -16.23 -17.10 -2.76
N ALA A 150 -15.61 -17.94 -1.92
CA ALA A 150 -15.97 -19.35 -1.75
C ALA A 150 -17.21 -19.52 -0.83
N ASP A 151 -18.32 -18.91 -1.23
CA ASP A 151 -19.55 -18.79 -0.43
C ASP A 151 -20.40 -20.07 -0.35
N GLY A 152 -20.04 -21.11 -1.12
CA GLY A 152 -20.79 -22.37 -1.18
C GLY A 152 -22.17 -22.27 -1.83
N SER A 153 -22.51 -21.15 -2.47
CA SER A 153 -23.82 -20.95 -3.14
C SER A 153 -23.98 -21.82 -4.39
N ARG A 154 -22.86 -22.22 -5.00
CA ARG A 154 -22.78 -23.12 -6.17
C ARG A 154 -21.60 -24.08 -6.01
N GLU A 155 -21.63 -25.19 -6.75
CA GLU A 155 -20.50 -26.15 -6.77
C GLU A 155 -19.20 -25.44 -7.16
N SER A 156 -19.24 -24.56 -8.18
CA SER A 156 -18.10 -23.75 -8.63
C SER A 156 -17.63 -22.67 -7.65
N THR A 157 -18.33 -22.45 -6.53
CA THR A 157 -17.94 -21.54 -5.45
C THR A 157 -17.81 -22.28 -4.11
N THR A 158 -17.76 -23.62 -4.13
CA THR A 158 -17.61 -24.47 -2.94
C THR A 158 -16.21 -25.07 -2.90
N LEU A 159 -15.38 -24.64 -1.95
CA LEU A 159 -14.10 -25.28 -1.65
C LEU A 159 -14.25 -26.31 -0.52
N ASP A 160 -13.25 -27.18 -0.37
CA ASP A 160 -13.20 -28.12 0.75
C ASP A 160 -13.24 -27.35 2.09
N PRO A 161 -14.18 -27.65 3.00
CA PRO A 161 -14.24 -27.03 4.33
C PRO A 161 -12.91 -27.11 5.11
N ALA A 162 -12.07 -28.13 4.87
CA ALA A 162 -10.75 -28.23 5.47
C ALA A 162 -9.80 -27.10 5.03
N VAL A 163 -9.93 -26.60 3.80
CA VAL A 163 -9.19 -25.43 3.32
C VAL A 163 -9.64 -24.16 4.05
N ILE A 164 -10.96 -23.98 4.21
CA ILE A 164 -11.53 -22.82 4.92
C ILE A 164 -11.05 -22.79 6.38
N GLU A 165 -11.14 -23.91 7.10
CA GLU A 165 -10.66 -24.02 8.48
C GLU A 165 -9.14 -23.80 8.59
N ALA A 166 -8.36 -24.29 7.62
CA ALA A 166 -6.92 -24.11 7.57
C ALA A 166 -6.52 -22.63 7.41
N ILE A 167 -7.30 -21.85 6.64
CA ILE A 167 -7.10 -20.40 6.50
C ILE A 167 -7.45 -19.69 7.81
N GLU A 168 -8.64 -19.93 8.37
CA GLU A 168 -9.12 -19.28 9.59
C GLU A 168 -8.21 -19.54 10.79
N THR A 169 -7.75 -20.78 10.95
CA THR A 169 -6.80 -21.15 12.01
C THR A 169 -5.52 -20.33 11.92
N ARG A 170 -4.96 -20.17 10.72
CA ARG A 170 -3.71 -19.41 10.52
C ARG A 170 -3.89 -17.91 10.72
N MET A 171 -5.06 -17.36 10.40
CA MET A 171 -5.38 -15.97 10.75
C MET A 171 -5.45 -15.79 12.27
N VAL A 172 -6.05 -16.72 12.99
CA VAL A 172 -6.14 -16.69 14.46
C VAL A 172 -4.77 -16.83 15.14
N ASP A 173 -3.87 -17.60 14.53
CA ASP A 173 -2.51 -17.85 15.04
C ASP A 173 -1.48 -16.82 14.52
N ALA A 174 -1.89 -15.87 13.69
CA ALA A 174 -1.00 -14.88 13.10
C ALA A 174 -0.57 -13.80 14.10
N ARG A 175 0.69 -13.36 13.95
CA ARG A 175 1.21 -12.14 14.56
C ARG A 175 1.08 -11.00 13.57
N TYR A 176 0.24 -10.00 13.89
CA TYR A 176 -0.13 -8.90 13.00
C TYR A 176 0.70 -7.64 13.20
N ARG A 177 1.32 -7.47 14.37
CA ARG A 177 2.13 -6.28 14.67
C ARG A 177 3.50 -6.66 15.22
N TYR A 178 4.49 -5.78 15.00
CA TYR A 178 5.85 -6.00 15.48
C TYR A 178 5.96 -5.93 17.00
N ASP A 179 4.96 -5.35 17.67
CA ASP A 179 4.86 -5.15 19.11
C ASP A 179 3.88 -6.13 19.79
N ASP A 180 3.18 -6.96 19.02
CA ASP A 180 2.43 -8.11 19.55
C ASP A 180 3.40 -9.12 20.21
N PRO A 181 2.95 -9.92 21.20
CA PRO A 181 3.79 -10.91 21.85
C PRO A 181 4.51 -11.83 20.85
N LEU A 182 5.79 -12.10 21.12
CA LEU A 182 6.62 -13.01 20.32
C LEU A 182 6.96 -14.25 21.16
N PRO A 183 6.54 -15.47 20.76
CA PRO A 183 6.94 -16.70 21.44
C PRO A 183 8.46 -16.88 21.54
N ASP A 184 8.94 -17.39 22.67
CA ASP A 184 10.39 -17.57 22.94
C ASP A 184 11.07 -18.56 21.98
N ASP A 185 10.30 -19.50 21.43
CA ASP A 185 10.79 -20.55 20.54
C ASP A 185 10.75 -20.15 19.06
N ARG A 186 10.42 -18.89 18.75
CA ARG A 186 10.29 -18.39 17.39
C ARG A 186 11.03 -17.08 17.14
N VAL A 187 11.33 -16.86 15.86
CA VAL A 187 11.77 -15.59 15.29
C VAL A 187 10.75 -15.21 14.24
N ASP A 188 10.33 -13.94 14.22
CA ASP A 188 9.44 -13.42 13.19
C ASP A 188 10.26 -12.74 12.09
N HIS A 189 10.17 -13.25 10.86
CA HIS A 189 10.91 -12.70 9.73
C HIS A 189 10.11 -11.66 8.94
N GLN A 190 8.83 -11.44 9.27
CA GLN A 190 7.97 -10.47 8.58
C GLN A 190 8.54 -9.04 8.67
N TRP A 191 8.53 -8.33 7.54
CA TRP A 191 8.76 -6.90 7.55
C TRP A 191 7.46 -6.17 7.88
N PHE A 192 7.40 -5.49 9.02
CA PHE A 192 6.14 -4.91 9.55
C PHE A 192 5.87 -3.47 9.13
N TRP A 193 6.87 -2.79 8.55
CA TRP A 193 6.94 -1.34 8.64
C TRP A 193 7.22 -0.62 7.33
N SER A 194 7.17 -1.27 6.16
CA SER A 194 7.04 -0.46 4.94
C SER A 194 5.64 0.15 4.88
N GLU A 195 5.48 1.22 4.08
CA GLU A 195 4.16 1.83 3.84
C GLU A 195 3.11 0.79 3.46
N ASN A 196 3.41 -0.11 2.53
CA ASN A 196 2.46 -1.13 2.09
C ASN A 196 2.16 -2.19 3.17
N HIS A 197 3.18 -2.67 3.89
CA HIS A 197 3.00 -3.70 4.94
C HIS A 197 2.12 -3.21 6.09
N ILE A 198 2.26 -1.95 6.49
CA ILE A 198 1.41 -1.35 7.53
C ILE A 198 -0.07 -1.47 7.16
N LEU A 199 -0.41 -1.08 5.94
CA LEU A 199 -1.79 -1.13 5.48
C LEU A 199 -2.27 -2.57 5.29
N ILE A 200 -1.47 -3.44 4.67
CA ILE A 200 -1.85 -4.83 4.43
C ILE A 200 -2.09 -5.55 5.75
N LEU A 201 -1.16 -5.49 6.70
CA LEU A 201 -1.31 -6.08 8.02
C LEU A 201 -2.56 -5.57 8.73
N SER A 202 -2.80 -4.25 8.71
CA SER A 202 -3.98 -3.66 9.32
C SER A 202 -5.28 -4.12 8.64
N ALA A 203 -5.28 -4.27 7.31
CA ALA A 203 -6.43 -4.74 6.55
C ALA A 203 -6.74 -6.21 6.86
N VAL A 204 -5.72 -7.08 6.82
CA VAL A 204 -5.91 -8.51 7.07
C VAL A 204 -6.26 -8.81 8.53
N GLU A 205 -5.77 -7.99 9.46
CA GLU A 205 -6.11 -8.04 10.87
C GLU A 205 -7.57 -7.62 11.10
N HIS A 206 -7.97 -6.49 10.50
CA HIS A 206 -9.33 -5.97 10.61
C HIS A 206 -10.38 -6.99 10.14
N LEU A 207 -10.15 -7.58 8.95
CA LEU A 207 -11.07 -8.54 8.35
C LEU A 207 -11.06 -9.91 9.05
N ALA A 208 -9.91 -10.36 9.57
CA ALA A 208 -9.87 -11.56 10.41
C ALA A 208 -10.67 -11.38 11.70
N GLY A 209 -10.53 -10.21 12.33
CA GLY A 209 -11.29 -9.83 13.52
C GLY A 209 -12.80 -9.72 13.25
N GLN A 210 -13.18 -9.13 12.12
CA GLN A 210 -14.58 -9.03 11.67
C GLN A 210 -15.19 -10.41 11.41
N ARG A 211 -14.45 -11.31 10.76
CA ARG A 211 -14.94 -12.66 10.43
C ARG A 211 -15.13 -13.54 11.67
N MET A 212 -14.25 -13.40 12.66
CA MET A 212 -14.22 -14.26 13.85
C MET A 212 -14.31 -13.43 15.15
N PRO A 213 -15.41 -12.68 15.35
CA PRO A 213 -15.48 -11.61 16.36
C PRO A 213 -15.33 -12.10 17.80
N ASP A 214 -15.78 -13.33 18.08
CA ASP A 214 -15.74 -13.96 19.40
C ASP A 214 -14.51 -14.86 19.60
N ARG A 215 -13.73 -15.16 18.54
CA ARG A 215 -12.57 -16.05 18.64
C ARG A 215 -11.42 -15.29 19.30
N THR A 216 -10.75 -15.96 20.24
CA THR A 216 -9.53 -15.45 20.85
C THR A 216 -8.33 -15.77 19.95
N PHE A 217 -7.59 -14.74 19.57
CA PHE A 217 -6.39 -14.85 18.74
C PHE A 217 -5.21 -15.29 19.61
N THR A 218 -4.48 -16.29 19.14
CA THR A 218 -3.54 -17.05 19.96
C THR A 218 -2.36 -16.21 20.42
N VAL A 219 -1.87 -15.31 19.57
CA VAL A 219 -0.68 -14.49 19.84
C VAL A 219 -0.96 -13.39 20.87
N THR A 220 -2.10 -12.71 20.74
CA THR A 220 -2.42 -11.51 21.54
C THR A 220 -3.29 -11.82 22.75
N GLY A 221 -4.06 -12.91 22.71
CA GLY A 221 -5.13 -13.19 23.66
C GLY A 221 -6.36 -12.28 23.50
N MET A 222 -6.39 -11.43 22.47
CA MET A 222 -7.51 -10.53 22.17
C MET A 222 -8.60 -11.28 21.39
N THR A 223 -9.84 -10.82 21.52
CA THR A 223 -10.96 -11.27 20.69
C THR A 223 -10.86 -10.69 19.28
N GLY A 224 -11.51 -11.32 18.29
CA GLY A 224 -11.61 -10.78 16.94
C GLY A 224 -12.23 -9.37 16.91
N THR A 225 -13.20 -9.09 17.78
CA THR A 225 -13.78 -7.74 17.92
C THR A 225 -12.71 -6.72 18.31
N GLU A 226 -11.87 -7.02 19.28
CA GLU A 226 -10.80 -6.10 19.70
C GLU A 226 -9.73 -5.94 18.61
N HIS A 227 -9.40 -7.00 17.86
CA HIS A 227 -8.53 -6.92 16.68
C HIS A 227 -9.10 -6.00 15.59
N ARG A 228 -10.41 -6.12 15.30
CA ARG A 228 -11.11 -5.27 14.34
C ARG A 228 -11.01 -3.79 14.72
N GLU A 229 -11.31 -3.47 15.98
CA GLU A 229 -11.28 -2.09 16.49
C GLU A 229 -9.87 -1.49 16.49
N ARG A 230 -8.85 -2.21 16.98
CA ARG A 230 -7.47 -1.67 17.00
C ARG A 230 -6.88 -1.48 15.60
N SER A 231 -7.34 -2.24 14.62
CA SER A 231 -6.86 -2.15 13.23
C SER A 231 -7.51 -0.99 12.49
N LYS A 232 -8.79 -0.69 12.80
CA LYS A 232 -9.52 0.43 12.22
C LYS A 232 -8.75 1.74 12.37
N GLU A 233 -8.26 2.03 13.57
CA GLU A 233 -7.56 3.29 13.85
C GLU A 233 -6.31 3.45 12.97
N ARG A 234 -5.53 2.37 12.82
CA ARG A 234 -4.31 2.33 12.02
C ARG A 234 -4.58 2.48 10.51
N ILE A 235 -5.67 1.89 10.01
CA ILE A 235 -6.12 2.09 8.61
C ILE A 235 -6.46 3.57 8.35
N LEU A 236 -7.23 4.19 9.23
CA LEU A 236 -7.64 5.60 9.08
C LEU A 236 -6.42 6.52 9.14
N GLU A 237 -5.47 6.24 10.03
CA GLU A 237 -4.22 7.01 10.15
C GLU A 237 -3.35 6.87 8.90
N TRP A 238 -3.18 5.65 8.38
CA TRP A 238 -2.42 5.41 7.15
C TRP A 238 -2.96 6.23 5.97
N VAL A 239 -4.29 6.24 5.78
CA VAL A 239 -4.94 7.02 4.72
C VAL A 239 -4.76 8.52 4.96
N ALA A 240 -4.96 9.00 6.19
CA ALA A 240 -4.79 10.40 6.54
C ALA A 240 -3.36 10.89 6.27
N GLU A 241 -2.35 10.05 6.51
CA GLU A 241 -0.97 10.35 6.16
C GLU A 241 -0.75 10.45 4.65
N ARG A 242 -1.35 9.55 3.84
CA ARG A 242 -1.22 9.61 2.38
C ARG A 242 -1.86 10.88 1.82
N VAL A 243 -3.03 11.27 2.34
CA VAL A 243 -3.68 12.53 1.96
C VAL A 243 -2.79 13.73 2.29
N ARG A 244 -2.09 13.69 3.42
CA ARG A 244 -1.30 14.83 3.91
C ARG A 244 0.09 14.93 3.28
N PHE A 245 0.74 13.79 3.07
CA PHE A 245 2.16 13.72 2.73
C PHE A 245 2.45 12.99 1.40
N GLY A 246 1.41 12.51 0.71
CA GLY A 246 1.58 11.61 -0.44
C GLY A 246 2.10 10.24 -0.02
N PHE A 247 2.38 9.38 -1.00
CA PHE A 247 3.01 8.08 -0.79
C PHE A 247 4.50 8.23 -0.48
N PHE A 248 4.99 7.59 0.58
CA PHE A 248 6.40 7.54 0.97
C PHE A 248 7.20 6.70 -0.02
N GLU A 249 6.67 5.55 -0.42
CA GLU A 249 7.24 4.69 -1.47
C GLU A 249 6.82 5.19 -2.87
N TRP A 250 6.99 6.50 -3.10
CA TRP A 250 6.38 7.23 -4.21
C TRP A 250 6.55 6.52 -5.56
N HIS A 251 5.42 6.42 -6.26
CA HIS A 251 5.26 5.83 -7.58
C HIS A 251 5.98 4.50 -7.82
N SER A 252 6.25 3.72 -6.77
CA SER A 252 6.83 2.39 -6.93
C SER A 252 5.90 1.53 -7.77
N THR A 253 6.38 1.01 -8.90
CA THR A 253 5.55 0.13 -9.73
C THR A 253 5.22 -1.17 -9.01
N SER A 254 6.15 -1.67 -8.20
CA SER A 254 5.94 -2.89 -7.42
C SER A 254 4.98 -2.64 -6.25
N TYR A 255 5.18 -1.57 -5.49
CA TYR A 255 4.42 -1.32 -4.26
C TYR A 255 3.12 -0.56 -4.46
N MET A 256 2.92 0.15 -5.57
CA MET A 256 1.61 0.74 -5.87
C MET A 256 0.52 -0.34 -5.93
N ARG A 257 0.83 -1.51 -6.50
CA ARG A 257 -0.05 -2.69 -6.43
C ARG A 257 -0.31 -3.14 -5.00
N LYS A 258 0.72 -3.13 -4.15
CA LYS A 258 0.63 -3.53 -2.74
C LYS A 258 -0.12 -2.51 -1.87
N ASN A 259 -0.29 -1.27 -2.34
CA ASN A 259 -1.22 -0.31 -1.76
C ASN A 259 -2.65 -0.55 -2.28
N ILE A 260 -2.83 -0.76 -3.59
CA ILE A 260 -4.14 -1.00 -4.22
C ILE A 260 -4.82 -2.25 -3.66
N GLU A 261 -4.07 -3.34 -3.53
CA GLU A 261 -4.58 -4.65 -3.11
C GLU A 261 -5.38 -4.61 -1.80
N PRO A 262 -4.85 -4.14 -0.64
CA PRO A 262 -5.60 -4.07 0.62
C PRO A 262 -6.70 -3.01 0.62
N LEU A 263 -6.57 -1.91 -0.15
CA LEU A 263 -7.62 -0.89 -0.25
C LEU A 263 -8.85 -1.47 -0.95
N ALA A 264 -8.65 -2.17 -2.07
CA ALA A 264 -9.73 -2.88 -2.76
C ALA A 264 -10.37 -3.96 -1.87
N THR A 265 -9.55 -4.72 -1.13
CA THR A 265 -10.05 -5.71 -0.15
C THR A 265 -10.93 -5.05 0.92
N LEU A 266 -10.49 -3.92 1.50
CA LEU A 266 -11.24 -3.22 2.54
C LEU A 266 -12.55 -2.62 2.02
N ILE A 267 -12.54 -2.01 0.83
CA ILE A 267 -13.76 -1.45 0.22
C ILE A 267 -14.81 -2.55 0.05
N GLU A 268 -14.41 -3.70 -0.50
CA GLU A 268 -15.34 -4.78 -0.80
C GLU A 268 -15.82 -5.52 0.45
N HIS A 269 -14.95 -5.74 1.44
CA HIS A 269 -15.21 -6.70 2.52
C HIS A 269 -15.36 -6.11 3.91
N ALA A 270 -15.03 -4.84 4.15
CA ALA A 270 -15.24 -4.23 5.46
C ALA A 270 -16.74 -3.92 5.69
N ASP A 271 -17.20 -4.16 6.92
CA ASP A 271 -18.55 -3.81 7.37
C ASP A 271 -18.62 -2.40 7.96
N ASP A 272 -17.46 -1.79 8.25
CA ASP A 272 -17.39 -0.45 8.84
C ASP A 272 -17.40 0.64 7.75
N PRO A 273 -18.43 1.51 7.69
CA PRO A 273 -18.56 2.54 6.67
C PRO A 273 -17.39 3.54 6.62
N GLU A 274 -16.77 3.84 7.77
CA GLU A 274 -15.64 4.77 7.86
C GLU A 274 -14.38 4.14 7.24
N VAL A 275 -14.18 2.84 7.46
CA VAL A 275 -13.10 2.06 6.84
C VAL A 275 -13.30 1.98 5.33
N VAL A 276 -14.53 1.69 4.86
CA VAL A 276 -14.87 1.67 3.43
C VAL A 276 -14.58 3.02 2.78
N GLN A 277 -15.00 4.13 3.40
CA GLN A 277 -14.75 5.46 2.87
C GLN A 277 -13.25 5.78 2.82
N ALA A 278 -12.51 5.52 3.90
CA ALA A 278 -11.08 5.80 3.94
C ALA A 278 -10.33 4.97 2.90
N ALA A 279 -10.67 3.69 2.75
CA ALA A 279 -10.08 2.82 1.74
C ALA A 279 -10.38 3.30 0.31
N ALA A 280 -11.59 3.79 0.04
CA ALA A 280 -11.94 4.39 -1.25
C ALA A 280 -11.14 5.66 -1.54
N ILE A 281 -10.96 6.55 -0.55
CA ILE A 281 -10.09 7.73 -0.68
C ILE A 281 -8.65 7.31 -0.99
N GLY A 282 -8.13 6.31 -0.27
CA GLY A 282 -6.79 5.78 -0.52
C GLY A 282 -6.65 5.22 -1.94
N LEU A 283 -7.65 4.46 -2.41
CA LEU A 283 -7.60 3.83 -3.74
C LEU A 283 -7.69 4.88 -4.85
N ASP A 284 -8.53 5.90 -4.67
CA ASP A 284 -8.59 7.04 -5.59
C ASP A 284 -7.25 7.77 -5.66
N LEU A 285 -6.53 7.95 -4.55
CA LEU A 285 -5.18 8.52 -4.55
C LEU A 285 -4.16 7.64 -5.28
N CYS A 286 -4.20 6.31 -5.08
CA CYS A 286 -3.36 5.39 -5.84
C CYS A 286 -3.63 5.50 -7.35
N LEU A 287 -4.91 5.47 -7.75
CA LEU A 287 -5.31 5.56 -9.15
C LEU A 287 -5.03 6.94 -9.76
N LEU A 288 -5.08 8.02 -8.97
CA LEU A 288 -4.69 9.36 -9.39
C LEU A 288 -3.20 9.41 -9.73
N ASP A 289 -2.32 8.90 -8.84
CA ASP A 289 -0.89 8.79 -9.08
C ASP A 289 -0.61 7.99 -10.37
N VAL A 290 -1.27 6.84 -10.55
CA VAL A 290 -1.12 6.01 -11.76
C VAL A 290 -1.62 6.75 -13.00
N ALA A 291 -2.81 7.35 -12.97
CA ALA A 291 -3.40 8.07 -14.10
C ALA A 291 -2.54 9.24 -14.56
N ALA A 292 -2.08 10.07 -13.61
CA ALA A 292 -1.30 11.28 -13.89
C ALA A 292 0.05 10.99 -14.58
N HIS A 293 0.53 9.76 -14.46
CA HIS A 293 1.83 9.30 -14.95
C HIS A 293 1.75 8.19 -15.99
N THR A 294 0.55 7.79 -16.37
CA THR A 294 0.35 6.79 -17.42
C THR A 294 0.65 7.42 -18.76
N GLN A 295 1.54 6.79 -19.52
CA GLN A 295 1.80 7.15 -20.91
C GLN A 295 1.78 5.88 -21.73
N GLY A 296 0.91 5.79 -22.75
CA GLY A 296 0.82 4.62 -23.64
C GLY A 296 0.56 3.31 -22.91
N GLY A 297 -0.19 3.34 -21.80
CA GLY A 297 -0.53 2.16 -21.01
C GLY A 297 0.52 1.68 -20.00
N LEU A 298 1.60 2.44 -19.77
CA LEU A 298 2.63 2.11 -18.79
C LEU A 298 2.77 3.23 -17.77
N TYR A 299 3.11 2.87 -16.53
CA TYR A 299 3.40 3.84 -15.47
C TYR A 299 4.79 4.47 -15.64
N THR A 300 4.84 5.74 -16.08
CA THR A 300 6.09 6.44 -16.49
C THR A 300 6.65 7.44 -15.48
N ALA A 301 6.44 7.20 -14.18
CA ALA A 301 6.93 8.04 -13.08
C ALA A 301 8.34 7.72 -12.56
N THR A 302 9.06 8.70 -12.02
CA THR A 302 10.22 8.45 -11.12
C THR A 302 9.78 7.59 -9.94
N GLN A 303 10.64 6.75 -9.37
CA GLN A 303 10.22 5.75 -8.37
C GLN A 303 11.14 5.80 -7.14
N GLY A 304 10.54 5.79 -5.94
CA GLY A 304 11.28 5.65 -4.68
C GLY A 304 11.69 4.21 -4.39
N ARG A 305 10.98 3.26 -4.98
CA ARG A 305 11.28 1.81 -4.93
C ARG A 305 11.03 1.17 -6.30
N ALA A 306 12.06 0.56 -6.86
CA ALA A 306 12.07 -0.04 -8.18
C ALA A 306 12.82 -1.37 -8.08
N TYR A 307 12.11 -2.46 -8.35
CA TYR A 307 12.65 -3.82 -8.31
C TYR A 307 12.72 -4.41 -9.71
N GLY A 308 13.85 -5.05 -10.01
CA GLY A 308 14.11 -5.69 -11.29
C GLY A 308 14.25 -4.72 -12.47
N PHE A 309 14.58 -5.29 -13.63
CA PHE A 309 14.54 -4.62 -14.92
C PHE A 309 13.09 -4.39 -15.39
N ALA A 310 12.20 -3.86 -14.53
CA ALA A 310 10.85 -3.48 -14.93
C ALA A 310 10.95 -2.51 -16.13
N GLY A 311 10.54 -3.00 -17.31
CA GLY A 311 10.70 -2.35 -18.62
C GLY A 311 11.71 -2.98 -19.59
N ALA A 312 12.63 -3.87 -19.17
CA ALA A 312 13.61 -4.51 -20.07
C ALA A 312 13.36 -6.01 -20.33
N SER A 313 12.56 -6.71 -19.50
CA SER A 313 12.32 -8.16 -19.64
C SER A 313 10.86 -8.62 -19.45
N GLY A 314 9.89 -7.72 -19.24
CA GLY A 314 8.48 -8.06 -19.07
C GLY A 314 7.56 -6.83 -19.01
N PRO A 315 6.22 -7.03 -19.04
CA PRO A 315 5.25 -5.94 -18.94
C PRO A 315 5.38 -5.18 -17.62
N GLU A 316 5.02 -3.90 -17.61
CA GLU A 316 5.07 -3.06 -16.41
C GLU A 316 4.04 -3.55 -15.37
N GLY A 317 4.41 -3.54 -14.09
CA GLY A 317 3.65 -4.18 -13.02
C GLY A 317 2.19 -3.74 -12.90
N ASN A 318 1.87 -2.49 -13.24
CA ASN A 318 0.53 -1.90 -13.16
C ASN A 318 -0.21 -1.91 -14.50
N ALA A 319 0.34 -2.50 -15.57
CA ALA A 319 -0.28 -2.46 -16.90
C ALA A 319 -1.72 -3.01 -16.90
N ASP A 320 -1.98 -4.08 -16.16
CA ASP A 320 -3.33 -4.68 -16.07
C ASP A 320 -4.30 -3.82 -15.25
N VAL A 321 -3.81 -3.16 -14.19
CA VAL A 321 -4.59 -2.17 -13.43
C VAL A 321 -4.94 -0.98 -14.32
N ILE A 322 -3.96 -0.47 -15.07
CA ILE A 322 -4.14 0.64 -16.02
C ILE A 322 -5.13 0.25 -17.14
N ARG A 323 -5.03 -0.97 -17.68
CA ARG A 323 -5.96 -1.51 -18.68
C ARG A 323 -7.37 -1.56 -18.12
N LEU A 324 -7.55 -2.18 -16.95
CA LEU A 324 -8.85 -2.35 -16.33
C LEU A 324 -9.48 -1.01 -15.91
N ALA A 325 -8.72 -0.12 -15.25
CA ALA A 325 -9.23 1.15 -14.76
C ALA A 325 -9.45 2.18 -15.88
N PHE A 326 -8.50 2.31 -16.82
CA PHE A 326 -8.43 3.46 -17.74
C PHE A 326 -8.54 3.12 -19.24
N ASP A 327 -8.80 1.85 -19.59
CA ASP A 327 -8.99 1.40 -20.98
C ASP A 327 -7.72 1.62 -21.82
N SER A 328 -6.57 1.34 -21.23
CA SER A 328 -5.28 1.43 -21.94
C SER A 328 -5.26 0.58 -23.22
N PRO A 329 -4.51 1.00 -24.25
CA PRO A 329 -4.41 0.29 -25.52
C PRO A 329 -3.57 -0.99 -25.46
N LEU A 330 -2.88 -1.27 -24.36
CA LEU A 330 -2.10 -2.50 -24.19
C LEU A 330 -3.03 -3.65 -23.79
N PRO A 331 -2.84 -4.87 -24.34
CA PRO A 331 -3.60 -6.02 -23.89
C PRO A 331 -3.23 -6.35 -22.44
N PHE A 332 -4.11 -7.10 -21.76
CA PHE A 332 -3.76 -7.72 -20.48
C PHE A 332 -2.51 -8.59 -20.63
N SER A 333 -1.66 -8.58 -19.60
CA SER A 333 -0.35 -9.23 -19.59
C SER A 333 -0.42 -10.76 -19.67
N GLY A 334 -1.55 -11.32 -19.24
CA GLY A 334 -1.82 -12.75 -19.20
C GLY A 334 -1.65 -13.34 -17.81
N GLY A 335 -2.53 -14.27 -17.45
CA GLY A 335 -2.55 -14.90 -16.13
C GLY A 335 -3.12 -13.99 -15.02
N PRO A 336 -3.21 -14.52 -13.79
CA PRO A 336 -3.88 -13.84 -12.69
C PRO A 336 -2.94 -12.88 -11.95
N GLY A 337 -3.41 -11.67 -11.66
CA GLY A 337 -2.69 -10.68 -10.84
C GLY A 337 -3.55 -10.18 -9.67
N ALA A 338 -2.98 -10.08 -8.46
CA ALA A 338 -3.76 -9.78 -7.25
C ALA A 338 -4.44 -8.40 -7.29
N ALA A 339 -3.71 -7.32 -7.59
CA ALA A 339 -4.30 -5.98 -7.67
C ALA A 339 -5.45 -5.88 -8.68
N VAL A 340 -5.28 -6.45 -9.89
CA VAL A 340 -6.32 -6.44 -10.93
C VAL A 340 -7.47 -7.40 -10.59
N ASN A 341 -7.21 -8.55 -9.95
CA ASN A 341 -8.24 -9.43 -9.40
C ASN A 341 -9.11 -8.69 -8.38
N HIS A 342 -8.52 -8.01 -7.40
CA HIS A 342 -9.27 -7.35 -6.34
C HIS A 342 -10.14 -6.22 -6.90
N ILE A 343 -9.63 -5.45 -7.87
CA ILE A 343 -10.40 -4.42 -8.58
C ILE A 343 -11.53 -5.05 -9.44
N ALA A 344 -11.26 -6.18 -10.11
CA ALA A 344 -12.25 -6.87 -10.96
C ALA A 344 -13.33 -7.59 -10.15
N GLY A 345 -12.99 -8.07 -8.95
CA GLY A 345 -13.88 -8.74 -8.02
C GLY A 345 -14.71 -7.77 -7.18
N ALA A 346 -14.29 -6.51 -7.06
CA ALA A 346 -15.02 -5.49 -6.31
C ALA A 346 -16.33 -5.11 -7.01
N THR A 347 -17.42 -5.15 -6.24
CA THR A 347 -18.76 -4.75 -6.67
C THR A 347 -19.14 -3.36 -6.15
N ARG A 348 -18.54 -2.93 -5.03
CA ARG A 348 -18.79 -1.61 -4.42
C ARG A 348 -18.03 -0.47 -5.09
N TYR A 349 -16.82 -0.73 -5.59
CA TYR A 349 -15.93 0.30 -6.13
C TYR A 349 -16.02 0.41 -7.66
N ARG A 350 -16.05 1.65 -8.16
CA ARG A 350 -15.88 1.96 -9.58
C ARG A 350 -14.95 3.17 -9.71
N PRO A 351 -13.90 3.10 -10.56
CA PRO A 351 -13.01 4.23 -10.75
C PRO A 351 -13.78 5.49 -11.19
N PRO A 352 -13.45 6.67 -10.64
CA PRO A 352 -13.99 7.94 -11.15
C PRO A 352 -13.58 8.17 -12.61
N GLN A 353 -14.54 8.61 -13.45
CA GLN A 353 -14.31 8.85 -14.88
C GLN A 353 -13.19 9.88 -15.12
N VAL A 354 -13.06 10.88 -14.23
CA VAL A 354 -12.01 11.90 -14.32
C VAL A 354 -10.59 11.30 -14.29
N LEU A 355 -10.38 10.14 -13.64
CA LEU A 355 -9.07 9.47 -13.62
C LEU A 355 -8.79 8.79 -14.96
N ALA A 356 -9.79 8.16 -15.57
CA ALA A 356 -9.67 7.60 -16.92
C ALA A 356 -9.43 8.71 -17.95
N ASP A 357 -10.15 9.83 -17.84
CA ASP A 357 -9.97 11.00 -18.69
C ASP A 357 -8.55 11.57 -18.53
N LEU A 358 -8.04 11.68 -17.29
CA LEU A 358 -6.68 12.16 -17.01
C LEU A 358 -5.62 11.24 -17.64
N ALA A 359 -5.79 9.92 -17.52
CA ALA A 359 -4.87 8.95 -18.10
C ALA A 359 -4.89 8.97 -19.65
N ALA A 360 -6.04 9.25 -20.24
CA ALA A 360 -6.25 9.32 -21.69
C ALA A 360 -5.94 10.70 -22.30
N ASP A 361 -5.87 11.76 -21.48
CA ASP A 361 -5.73 13.14 -21.95
C ASP A 361 -4.47 13.30 -22.82
N ALA A 362 -4.65 13.77 -24.04
CA ALA A 362 -3.57 13.95 -25.00
C ALA A 362 -2.92 15.34 -24.89
N GLU A 363 -3.48 16.26 -24.10
CA GLU A 363 -2.90 17.59 -23.98
C GLU A 363 -1.55 17.54 -23.25
N PRO A 364 -0.51 18.23 -23.77
CA PRO A 364 0.75 18.31 -23.07
C PRO A 364 0.60 18.95 -21.68
N GLY A 365 1.04 18.23 -20.65
CA GLY A 365 0.82 18.59 -19.26
C GLY A 365 2.06 18.40 -18.39
N VAL A 366 2.00 19.00 -17.20
CA VAL A 366 3.00 18.78 -16.15
C VAL A 366 2.30 18.44 -14.84
N THR A 367 2.58 17.27 -14.31
CA THR A 367 2.22 16.85 -12.95
C THR A 367 3.37 17.20 -12.01
N ARG A 368 3.05 17.80 -10.86
CA ARG A 368 4.02 18.15 -9.82
C ARG A 368 3.48 17.69 -8.48
N GLU A 369 4.23 16.83 -7.80
CA GLU A 369 3.84 16.33 -6.49
C GLU A 369 4.99 16.46 -5.49
N ARG A 370 4.60 16.41 -4.22
CA ARG A 370 5.52 16.27 -3.10
C ARG A 370 5.08 15.05 -2.30
N HIS A 371 6.03 14.16 -2.10
CA HIS A 371 5.87 12.91 -1.38
C HIS A 371 6.81 12.87 -0.18
N GLY A 372 6.35 12.31 0.94
CA GLY A 372 7.14 12.17 2.15
C GLY A 372 7.43 13.48 2.88
N ILE A 373 8.33 13.39 3.86
CA ILE A 373 8.76 14.53 4.66
C ILE A 373 10.27 14.64 4.69
N PHE A 374 10.75 15.86 4.86
CA PHE A 374 12.18 16.14 4.88
C PHE A 374 12.72 15.92 6.29
N VAL A 375 13.69 15.01 6.41
CA VAL A 375 14.58 14.93 7.58
C VAL A 375 16.02 14.91 7.10
N ASP A 376 16.87 15.69 7.76
CA ASP A 376 18.29 15.77 7.45
C ASP A 376 19.12 14.88 8.37
N GLY A 377 19.52 13.71 7.88
CA GLY A 377 20.43 12.81 8.58
C GLY A 377 21.84 13.37 8.75
N ALA A 378 22.22 14.44 8.03
CA ALA A 378 23.50 15.11 8.18
C ALA A 378 23.50 16.22 9.24
N ALA A 379 22.33 16.56 9.80
CA ALA A 379 22.21 17.60 10.81
C ALA A 379 23.14 17.31 12.01
N PRO A 380 23.74 18.33 12.65
CA PRO A 380 24.58 18.13 13.83
C PRO A 380 23.86 17.36 14.92
N VAL A 381 24.56 16.42 15.55
CA VAL A 381 24.00 15.69 16.70
C VAL A 381 23.79 16.65 17.86
N THR A 382 22.52 16.81 18.26
CA THR A 382 22.08 17.65 19.38
C THR A 382 21.02 16.92 20.18
N GLU A 383 20.85 17.28 21.46
CA GLU A 383 19.85 16.66 22.33
C GLU A 383 18.41 17.00 21.93
N ASP A 384 18.13 18.27 21.62
CA ASP A 384 16.77 18.74 21.35
C ASP A 384 16.59 18.99 19.84
N VAL A 385 16.23 17.95 19.07
CA VAL A 385 15.86 18.09 17.65
C VAL A 385 14.35 18.24 17.55
N GLU A 386 13.89 19.34 16.98
CA GLU A 386 12.47 19.51 16.67
C GLU A 386 12.06 18.58 15.53
N ALA A 387 11.23 17.59 15.84
CA ALA A 387 10.72 16.67 14.85
C ALA A 387 9.62 17.32 13.99
N PRO A 388 9.61 17.08 12.67
CA PRO A 388 8.66 17.71 11.77
C PRO A 388 7.24 17.19 12.03
N PHE A 389 6.26 18.10 11.92
CA PHE A 389 4.83 17.79 11.99
C PHE A 389 4.35 17.10 13.28
N GLY A 390 5.14 17.16 14.36
CA GLY A 390 4.79 16.62 15.68
C GLY A 390 4.98 15.10 15.82
N PHE A 391 5.74 14.47 14.92
CA PHE A 391 6.16 13.07 15.06
C PHE A 391 7.48 13.00 15.84
N ASP A 392 7.41 13.09 17.17
CA ASP A 392 8.59 13.09 18.03
C ASP A 392 9.52 11.89 17.73
N PHE A 393 10.83 12.15 17.67
CA PHE A 393 11.84 11.13 17.39
C PHE A 393 12.09 10.20 18.58
N ASP A 394 11.80 10.63 19.80
CA ASP A 394 12.01 9.81 21.01
C ASP A 394 10.74 9.06 21.46
N ASP A 395 9.60 9.27 20.78
CA ASP A 395 8.32 8.66 21.12
C ASP A 395 8.09 7.35 20.31
N PRO A 396 8.04 6.19 20.97
CA PRO A 396 7.83 4.90 20.29
C PRO A 396 6.52 4.83 19.53
N ASP A 397 5.49 5.59 19.92
CA ASP A 397 4.19 5.60 19.22
C ASP A 397 4.32 6.20 17.79
N ASN A 398 5.40 6.95 17.50
CA ASN A 398 5.67 7.51 16.17
C ASN A 398 6.62 6.63 15.33
N LEU A 399 7.13 5.51 15.85
CA LEU A 399 8.11 4.69 15.14
C LEU A 399 7.60 4.16 13.81
N GLU A 400 6.35 3.71 13.77
CA GLU A 400 5.76 3.18 12.56
C GLU A 400 5.75 4.22 11.42
N PHE A 401 5.38 5.47 11.73
CA PHE A 401 5.46 6.58 10.79
C PHE A 401 6.88 6.78 10.25
N TRP A 402 7.89 6.68 11.12
CA TRP A 402 9.28 6.83 10.73
C TRP A 402 9.81 5.64 9.92
N TRP A 403 9.51 4.42 10.34
CA TRP A 403 9.93 3.20 9.68
C TRP A 403 9.27 3.00 8.31
N SER A 404 8.02 3.47 8.13
CA SER A 404 7.32 3.49 6.83
C SER A 404 8.03 4.31 5.75
N GLN A 405 8.91 5.22 6.17
CA GLN A 405 9.76 6.01 5.28
C GLN A 405 11.16 5.42 5.12
N GLY A 406 11.46 4.30 5.76
CA GLY A 406 12.80 3.69 5.81
C GLY A 406 13.78 4.44 6.73
N ALA A 407 13.30 5.20 7.72
CA ALA A 407 14.14 6.07 8.55
C ALA A 407 14.98 5.33 9.62
N VAL A 408 15.18 4.01 9.50
CA VAL A 408 15.89 3.16 10.48
C VAL A 408 17.33 3.65 10.74
N GLY A 409 17.98 4.21 9.72
CA GLY A 409 19.37 4.68 9.79
C GLY A 409 19.55 6.14 10.25
N LEU A 410 18.48 6.84 10.62
CA LEU A 410 18.59 8.22 11.11
C LEU A 410 19.12 8.25 12.54
N TRP A 411 20.14 9.08 12.79
CA TRP A 411 20.70 9.23 14.13
C TRP A 411 19.67 9.78 15.12
N GLN A 412 18.71 10.59 14.64
CA GLN A 412 17.63 11.14 15.45
C GLN A 412 16.79 10.04 16.11
N LEU A 413 16.66 8.88 15.46
CA LEU A 413 15.86 7.74 15.93
C LEU A 413 16.70 6.68 16.66
N ALA A 414 18.02 6.87 16.80
CA ALA A 414 18.91 5.82 17.28
C ALA A 414 18.52 5.26 18.66
N ARG A 415 18.08 6.11 19.58
CA ARG A 415 17.67 5.72 20.93
C ARG A 415 16.44 4.82 20.91
N VAL A 416 15.36 5.31 20.29
CA VAL A 416 14.08 4.60 20.23
C VAL A 416 14.18 3.34 19.37
N ASN A 417 14.91 3.39 18.25
CA ASN A 417 15.14 2.23 17.38
C ASN A 417 15.84 1.12 18.14
N LEU A 418 16.91 1.44 18.87
CA LEU A 418 17.67 0.44 19.63
C LEU A 418 16.81 -0.17 20.75
N ALA A 419 16.14 0.68 21.54
CA ALA A 419 15.31 0.23 22.65
C ALA A 419 14.19 -0.71 22.18
N GLU A 420 13.49 -0.36 21.10
CA GLU A 420 12.35 -1.12 20.61
C GLU A 420 12.80 -2.37 19.82
N ALA A 421 13.91 -2.30 19.08
CA ALA A 421 14.49 -3.48 18.42
C ALA A 421 15.00 -4.54 19.40
N GLU A 422 15.55 -4.14 20.56
CA GLU A 422 15.91 -5.07 21.63
C GLU A 422 14.66 -5.64 22.32
N LYS A 423 13.74 -4.77 22.73
CA LYS A 423 12.50 -5.15 23.43
C LYS A 423 11.67 -6.17 22.67
N TYR A 424 11.58 -6.01 21.35
CA TYR A 424 10.79 -6.90 20.48
C TYR A 424 11.63 -7.91 19.71
N ARG A 425 12.91 -8.11 20.09
CA ARG A 425 13.83 -9.11 19.50
C ARG A 425 13.97 -8.96 17.98
N LEU A 426 13.82 -7.75 17.44
CA LEU A 426 13.79 -7.50 16.00
C LEU A 426 15.15 -7.81 15.34
N PHE A 427 16.26 -7.68 16.06
CA PHE A 427 17.59 -8.01 15.54
C PHE A 427 17.83 -9.51 15.26
N GLU A 428 16.96 -10.39 15.75
CA GLU A 428 17.02 -11.83 15.45
C GLU A 428 16.51 -12.14 14.04
N SER A 429 15.71 -11.26 13.46
CA SER A 429 15.20 -11.37 12.10
C SER A 429 16.32 -11.27 11.05
N GLU A 430 16.10 -11.92 9.90
CA GLU A 430 17.07 -11.91 8.79
C GLU A 430 17.40 -10.49 8.34
N LEU A 431 16.39 -9.63 8.20
CA LEU A 431 16.51 -8.29 7.62
C LEU A 431 17.18 -7.26 8.55
N LEU A 432 17.07 -7.41 9.88
CA LEU A 432 17.72 -6.51 10.84
C LEU A 432 19.03 -7.08 11.43
N SER A 433 19.34 -8.35 11.17
CA SER A 433 20.63 -8.94 11.57
C SER A 433 21.86 -8.16 11.06
N PRO A 434 21.89 -7.57 9.84
CA PRO A 434 23.01 -6.73 9.41
C PRO A 434 23.06 -5.39 10.13
N VAL A 435 21.90 -4.82 10.49
CA VAL A 435 21.82 -3.58 11.29
C VAL A 435 22.40 -3.80 12.69
N LYS A 436 22.18 -4.98 13.28
CA LYS A 436 22.78 -5.35 14.56
C LYS A 436 24.32 -5.27 14.56
N LEU A 437 24.98 -5.61 13.45
CA LEU A 437 26.43 -5.50 13.35
C LEU A 437 26.91 -4.05 13.53
N ILE A 438 26.15 -3.08 13.02
CA ILE A 438 26.45 -1.65 13.17
C ILE A 438 26.25 -1.20 14.61
N VAL A 439 25.21 -1.71 15.28
CA VAL A 439 24.98 -1.49 16.71
C VAL A 439 26.14 -2.05 17.55
N ASP A 440 26.56 -3.28 17.27
CA ASP A 440 27.65 -3.96 18.00
C ASP A 440 29.01 -3.27 17.80
N LEU A 441 29.25 -2.67 16.62
CA LEU A 441 30.44 -1.84 16.37
C LEU A 441 30.50 -0.56 17.21
N ASN A 442 29.37 -0.13 17.77
CA ASN A 442 29.24 1.04 18.63
C ASN A 442 28.89 0.63 20.09
N ASP A 443 29.33 -0.56 20.51
CA ASP A 443 29.15 -1.13 21.86
C ASP A 443 27.69 -1.26 22.33
N GLY A 444 26.71 -1.16 21.42
CA GLY A 444 25.29 -1.09 21.80
C GLY A 444 24.91 0.19 22.54
N ASP A 445 25.73 1.25 22.47
CA ASP A 445 25.47 2.52 23.13
C ASP A 445 24.84 3.53 22.15
N PRO A 446 23.58 3.95 22.36
CA PRO A 446 22.93 4.89 21.47
C PRO A 446 23.66 6.23 21.36
N GLU A 447 24.40 6.66 22.40
CA GLU A 447 25.15 7.92 22.36
C GLU A 447 26.45 7.83 21.55
N GLN A 448 26.98 6.62 21.38
CA GLN A 448 28.09 6.37 20.44
C GLN A 448 27.56 6.17 19.02
N LEU A 449 26.41 5.52 18.88
CA LEU A 449 25.78 5.24 17.60
C LEU A 449 25.32 6.52 16.88
N ARG A 450 24.75 7.51 17.59
CA ARG A 450 24.26 8.77 17.00
C ARG A 450 25.32 9.52 16.16
N PRO A 451 26.50 9.90 16.69
CA PRO A 451 27.53 10.55 15.89
C PRO A 451 28.06 9.65 14.76
N TRP A 452 28.14 8.34 14.98
CA TRP A 452 28.56 7.40 13.94
C TRP A 452 27.56 7.36 12.76
N LEU A 453 26.26 7.28 13.04
CA LEU A 453 25.20 7.33 12.02
C LEU A 453 25.20 8.66 11.28
N GLN A 454 25.40 9.78 11.98
CA GLN A 454 25.49 11.12 11.36
C GLN A 454 26.70 11.24 10.43
N GLU A 455 27.89 10.79 10.86
CA GLU A 455 29.10 10.84 10.04
C GLU A 455 28.96 9.97 8.78
N ASN A 456 28.26 8.83 8.91
CA ASN A 456 28.07 7.86 7.84
C ASN A 456 26.73 8.00 7.09
N HIS A 457 25.93 9.05 7.35
CA HIS A 457 24.54 9.18 6.87
C HIS A 457 24.36 8.98 5.36
N ALA A 458 25.39 9.31 4.57
CA ALA A 458 25.37 9.13 3.13
C ALA A 458 25.30 7.65 2.74
N VAL A 459 25.85 6.73 3.54
CA VAL A 459 25.88 5.29 3.26
C VAL A 459 24.84 4.54 4.11
N VAL A 460 24.70 4.85 5.40
CA VAL A 460 23.84 4.11 6.34
C VAL A 460 22.43 4.67 6.46
N ASN A 461 21.82 4.97 5.31
CA ASN A 461 20.45 5.49 5.27
C ASN A 461 19.38 4.40 5.17
N PHE A 462 19.77 3.11 5.05
CA PHE A 462 18.89 1.92 5.05
C PHE A 462 17.59 2.07 4.23
N GLY A 463 17.68 2.69 3.05
CA GLY A 463 16.53 2.87 2.18
C GLY A 463 15.63 4.05 2.58
N HIS A 464 16.03 4.94 3.48
CA HIS A 464 15.26 6.14 3.85
C HIS A 464 14.87 6.95 2.60
N LEU A 465 13.57 7.10 2.39
CA LEU A 465 13.01 7.70 1.19
C LEU A 465 13.18 9.23 1.22
N ARG A 466 12.89 9.89 2.35
CA ARG A 466 12.88 11.37 2.49
C ARG A 466 11.88 12.03 1.54
N GLU A 467 11.64 13.32 1.74
CA GLU A 467 10.87 14.15 0.81
C GLU A 467 11.35 14.03 -0.65
N ALA A 468 10.41 13.76 -1.54
CA ALA A 468 10.58 13.68 -2.98
C ALA A 468 9.67 14.70 -3.67
N ASN A 469 10.27 15.63 -4.41
CA ASN A 469 9.55 16.58 -5.25
C ASN A 469 9.62 16.08 -6.70
N THR A 470 8.51 15.55 -7.21
CA THR A 470 8.44 14.88 -8.52
C THR A 470 7.88 15.81 -9.58
N TYR A 471 8.39 15.69 -10.80
CA TYR A 471 7.96 16.45 -11.95
C TYR A 471 7.82 15.52 -13.13
N THR A 472 6.62 15.41 -13.65
CA THR A 472 6.32 14.58 -14.82
C THR A 472 5.74 15.44 -15.92
N TRP A 473 6.46 15.55 -17.02
CA TRP A 473 5.95 16.12 -18.26
C TRP A 473 5.40 15.00 -19.14
N ARG A 474 4.22 15.21 -19.72
CA ARG A 474 3.54 14.24 -20.61
C ARG A 474 3.02 14.95 -21.86
N SER A 475 2.95 14.21 -22.97
CA SER A 475 2.39 14.63 -24.25
C SER A 475 1.97 13.39 -25.06
N PRO A 476 1.32 13.52 -26.23
CA PRO A 476 0.95 12.36 -27.05
C PRO A 476 2.14 11.51 -27.52
N THR A 477 3.32 12.11 -27.64
CA THR A 477 4.49 11.44 -28.24
C THR A 477 5.48 10.92 -27.21
N GLY A 478 5.31 11.29 -25.93
CA GLY A 478 6.21 10.83 -24.87
C GLY A 478 5.94 11.46 -23.51
N ALA A 479 6.60 10.91 -22.51
CA ALA A 479 6.61 11.39 -21.14
C ALA A 479 8.03 11.39 -20.58
N MET A 480 8.29 12.28 -19.63
CA MET A 480 9.55 12.34 -18.87
C MET A 480 9.23 12.68 -17.42
N SER A 481 9.71 11.88 -16.49
CA SER A 481 9.53 12.07 -15.06
C SER A 481 10.88 12.13 -14.36
N SER A 482 11.01 13.01 -13.36
CA SER A 482 12.20 13.13 -12.53
C SER A 482 11.86 13.58 -11.12
N VAL A 483 12.61 13.08 -10.14
CA VAL A 483 12.66 13.63 -8.78
C VAL A 483 13.78 14.67 -8.69
N LEU A 484 13.47 15.87 -8.18
CA LEU A 484 14.40 17.00 -8.11
C LEU A 484 15.10 17.08 -6.76
N ASP A 485 16.39 17.44 -6.79
CA ASP A 485 17.28 17.67 -5.63
C ASP A 485 17.15 16.61 -4.53
N HIS A 486 16.83 15.39 -4.94
CA HIS A 486 16.66 14.31 -4.01
C HIS A 486 18.05 13.85 -3.58
N ARG A 487 18.25 13.62 -2.27
CA ARG A 487 19.41 12.97 -1.59
C ARG A 487 20.73 12.92 -2.40
N PHE A 488 21.23 14.07 -2.85
CA PHE A 488 22.46 14.16 -3.65
C PHE A 488 23.68 13.63 -2.87
N GLY A 489 24.51 12.81 -3.53
CA GLY A 489 25.73 12.26 -2.93
C GLY A 489 25.52 11.13 -1.91
N GLN A 490 24.29 10.67 -1.69
CA GLN A 490 23.99 9.55 -0.79
C GLN A 490 23.85 8.24 -1.59
N MET A 491 24.23 7.13 -0.96
CA MET A 491 24.01 5.77 -1.43
C MET A 491 22.51 5.53 -1.63
N ARG A 492 22.20 4.89 -2.76
CA ARG A 492 20.84 4.54 -3.15
C ARG A 492 20.81 3.15 -3.71
N ASP A 493 19.92 2.36 -3.15
CA ASP A 493 19.42 1.15 -3.76
C ASP A 493 17.95 1.39 -4.16
N GLN A 494 17.48 0.71 -5.21
CA GLN A 494 16.07 0.67 -5.63
C GLN A 494 15.41 2.01 -6.05
N VAL A 495 16.11 3.15 -6.16
CA VAL A 495 15.51 4.42 -6.60
C VAL A 495 15.71 4.65 -8.10
N ARG A 496 14.63 4.97 -8.82
CA ARG A 496 14.67 5.41 -10.23
C ARG A 496 14.44 6.93 -10.30
N THR A 497 15.53 7.70 -10.30
CA THR A 497 15.50 9.18 -10.17
C THR A 497 14.93 9.92 -11.36
N TRP A 498 15.06 9.34 -12.56
CA TRP A 498 14.38 9.85 -13.74
C TRP A 498 14.09 8.72 -14.71
N GLN A 499 13.04 8.90 -15.51
CA GLN A 499 12.78 8.08 -16.68
C GLN A 499 12.03 8.86 -17.77
N ALA A 500 12.12 8.39 -19.00
CA ALA A 500 11.31 8.84 -20.11
C ALA A 500 10.77 7.69 -20.93
N ARG A 501 9.61 7.94 -21.53
CA ARG A 501 9.04 7.14 -22.60
C ARG A 501 8.96 7.98 -23.86
N LEU A 502 9.59 7.53 -24.93
CA LEU A 502 9.61 8.20 -26.24
C LEU A 502 9.10 7.22 -27.29
N GLY A 503 7.80 7.27 -27.61
CA GLY A 503 7.13 6.20 -28.34
C GLY A 503 7.22 4.86 -27.57
N ASP A 504 7.81 3.85 -28.21
CA ASP A 504 8.02 2.52 -27.64
C ASP A 504 9.34 2.40 -26.84
N ALA A 505 10.20 3.42 -26.90
CA ALA A 505 11.45 3.41 -26.18
C ALA A 505 11.24 3.83 -24.71
N HIS A 506 11.71 3.00 -23.79
CA HIS A 506 11.76 3.32 -22.35
C HIS A 506 13.21 3.56 -21.94
N VAL A 507 13.48 4.76 -21.41
CA VAL A 507 14.82 5.20 -20.99
C VAL A 507 14.76 5.53 -19.51
N PHE A 508 15.70 5.01 -18.73
CA PHE A 508 15.77 5.28 -17.31
C PHE A 508 17.22 5.17 -16.83
N THR A 509 17.52 5.84 -15.72
CA THR A 509 18.81 5.65 -15.03
C THR A 509 18.71 4.54 -14.01
N GLN A 510 19.75 3.72 -13.95
CA GLN A 510 20.02 2.84 -12.83
C GLN A 510 21.32 3.29 -12.15
N HIS A 511 21.41 3.10 -10.84
CA HIS A 511 22.71 3.05 -10.21
C HIS A 511 23.41 1.77 -10.71
N PRO A 512 24.64 1.81 -11.23
CA PRO A 512 25.31 0.59 -11.67
C PRO A 512 25.48 -0.35 -10.48
N ALA A 513 24.83 -1.50 -10.55
CA ALA A 513 25.07 -2.69 -9.73
C ALA A 513 25.23 -3.87 -10.68
N ASP A 514 26.10 -4.82 -10.35
CA ASP A 514 26.25 -6.04 -11.16
C ASP A 514 24.91 -6.77 -11.23
N ALA A 515 24.56 -7.31 -12.41
CA ALA A 515 23.38 -8.14 -12.55
C ALA A 515 23.49 -9.31 -11.54
N PRO A 516 22.47 -9.56 -10.70
CA PRO A 516 22.51 -10.69 -9.78
C PRO A 516 22.75 -11.97 -10.59
N SER A 517 23.87 -12.64 -10.32
CA SER A 517 24.19 -13.94 -10.90
C SER A 517 23.33 -14.98 -10.21
N GLY A 518 22.07 -15.11 -10.65
CA GLY A 518 21.13 -16.09 -10.15
C GLY A 518 19.91 -16.16 -11.04
N ASP A 519 19.72 -17.32 -11.65
CA ASP A 519 18.51 -17.77 -12.30
C ASP A 519 17.44 -17.97 -11.22
N GLY A 520 16.84 -16.87 -10.78
CA GLY A 520 15.86 -16.87 -9.69
C GLY A 520 14.93 -15.67 -9.80
N THR A 521 13.71 -15.92 -10.28
CA THR A 521 12.52 -15.09 -10.08
C THR A 521 12.09 -15.14 -8.61
N SER A 522 12.98 -14.75 -7.69
CA SER A 522 12.55 -14.42 -6.34
C SER A 522 12.18 -12.94 -6.33
N ASP A 523 10.89 -12.67 -6.30
CA ASP A 523 10.30 -11.34 -6.01
C ASP A 523 10.58 -10.87 -4.56
N GLY A 524 11.58 -11.44 -3.90
CA GLY A 524 12.12 -10.92 -2.65
C GLY A 524 13.12 -9.83 -2.98
N GLY A 525 12.66 -8.58 -2.95
CA GLY A 525 13.53 -7.43 -2.83
C GLY A 525 14.40 -7.58 -1.58
N LYS A 526 15.60 -8.10 -1.73
CA LYS A 526 16.60 -8.10 -0.66
C LYS A 526 17.57 -6.93 -0.89
N PRO A 527 17.92 -6.17 0.16
CA PRO A 527 19.06 -5.25 0.13
C PRO A 527 20.39 -5.98 -0.12
#